data_AF-A0A7V4H379-F1
#
_entry.id   AF-A0A7V4H379-F1
#
_cell.length_a   1.000
_cell.length_b   1.000
_cell.length_c   1.000
_cell.angle_alpha   90.00
_cell.angle_beta   90.00
_cell.angle_gamma   90.00
#
_symmetry.space_group_name_H-M   'P 1'
#
loop_
_entity.id
_entity.type
_entity.pdbx_description
1 polymer ?
#
loop_
_entity_poly.entity_id
_entity_poly.type
_entity_poly.pdbx_seq_one_letter_code
_entity_poly.pdbx_strand_id
1 'polypeptide(L)'
;MRAAARAAGWEAPEPDTPILAVVPRDPAETARWRRQLLGRGIYPTLIRYPGGPPGGYFRFAISSEHRAAELAGLIEVLRAGP
;
A
#
# COMPACT_ATOMS: atom_id res chain seq x y z
N MET A 1 -9.43 5.43 3.88
CA MET A 1 -8.33 4.63 3.27
C MET A 1 -8.85 3.44 2.47
N ARG A 2 -9.57 2.48 3.08
CA ARG A 2 -10.09 1.29 2.38
C ARG A 2 -10.98 1.59 1.18
N ALA A 3 -11.93 2.53 1.33
CA ALA A 3 -12.77 2.99 0.22
C ALA A 3 -11.94 3.56 -0.94
N ALA A 4 -10.80 4.20 -0.67
CA ALA A 4 -9.92 4.73 -1.70
C ALA A 4 -9.10 3.62 -2.40
N ALA A 5 -8.70 2.57 -1.67
CA ALA A 5 -8.05 1.41 -2.26
C ALA A 5 -9.03 0.65 -3.18
N ARG A 6 -10.28 0.44 -2.74
CA ARG A 6 -11.33 -0.14 -3.60
C ARG A 6 -11.58 0.70 -4.85
N ALA A 7 -11.68 2.02 -4.69
CA ALA A 7 -11.85 2.94 -5.82
C ALA A 7 -10.65 2.92 -6.80
N ALA A 8 -9.48 2.44 -6.37
CA ALA A 8 -8.28 2.27 -7.19
C ALA A 8 -8.10 0.82 -7.72
N GLY A 9 -9.14 -0.03 -7.64
CA GLY A 9 -9.14 -1.37 -8.24
C GLY A 9 -8.46 -2.47 -7.41
N TRP A 10 -8.20 -2.21 -6.13
CA TRP A 10 -7.55 -3.18 -5.24
C TRP A 10 -8.55 -4.16 -4.61
N GLU A 11 -8.46 -5.44 -4.96
CA GLU A 11 -9.10 -6.54 -4.22
C GLU A 11 -8.18 -7.00 -3.08
N ALA A 12 -8.40 -6.46 -1.88
CA ALA A 12 -7.78 -6.96 -0.66
C ALA A 12 -8.82 -7.80 0.10
N PRO A 13 -8.50 -9.03 0.55
CA PRO A 13 -9.34 -9.77 1.49
C PRO A 13 -9.65 -8.87 2.70
N GLU A 14 -10.87 -8.91 3.23
CA GLU A 14 -11.27 -8.13 4.41
C GLU A 14 -11.13 -8.98 5.70
N PRO A 15 -9.97 -9.02 6.36
CA PRO A 15 -9.93 -9.36 7.78
C PRO A 15 -10.33 -8.14 8.61
N ASP A 16 -10.94 -8.36 9.78
CA ASP A 16 -11.24 -7.35 10.84
C ASP A 16 -9.99 -6.67 11.44
N THR A 17 -8.85 -6.78 10.77
CA THR A 17 -7.57 -6.23 11.22
C THR A 17 -7.26 -4.96 10.46
N PRO A 18 -6.61 -3.97 11.10
CA PRO A 18 -6.28 -2.70 10.47
C PRO A 18 -5.04 -2.83 9.55
N ILE A 19 -4.91 -3.97 8.87
CA ILE A 19 -3.84 -4.25 7.93
C ILE A 19 -4.39 -4.09 6.50
N LEU A 20 -3.64 -3.38 5.66
CA LEU A 20 -3.87 -3.34 4.22
C LEU A 20 -2.68 -4.01 3.52
N ALA A 21 -2.95 -5.07 2.77
CA ALA A 21 -2.00 -5.68 1.85
C ALA A 21 -2.32 -5.23 0.41
N VAL A 22 -1.32 -4.74 -0.31
CA VAL A 22 -1.48 -4.21 -1.67
C VAL A 22 -0.40 -4.81 -2.57
N VAL A 23 -0.79 -5.41 -3.70
CA VAL A 23 0.09 -6.15 -4.61
C VAL A 23 0.40 -5.32 -5.86
N PRO A 24 1.54 -4.63 -5.98
CA PRO A 24 1.85 -3.85 -7.19
C PRO A 24 1.71 -4.70 -8.46
N ARG A 25 1.23 -4.07 -9.55
CA ARG A 25 0.99 -4.75 -10.83
C ARG A 25 2.26 -5.30 -11.45
N ASP A 26 3.34 -4.53 -11.34
CA ASP A 26 4.63 -4.84 -11.93
C ASP A 26 5.80 -4.28 -11.10
N PRO A 27 7.05 -4.67 -11.46
CA PRO A 27 8.23 -4.16 -10.76
C PRO A 27 8.44 -2.64 -10.89
N ALA A 28 7.99 -2.01 -11.98
CA ALA A 28 8.13 -0.59 -12.19
C ALA A 28 7.22 0.20 -11.23
N GLU A 29 5.98 -0.25 -11.04
CA GLU A 29 5.04 0.28 -10.06
C GLU A 29 5.58 0.10 -8.64
N THR A 30 6.14 -1.07 -8.32
CA THR A 30 6.77 -1.35 -7.03
C THR A 30 7.87 -0.32 -6.72
N ALA A 31 8.75 -0.06 -7.68
CA ALA A 31 9.85 0.88 -7.53
C ALA A 31 9.34 2.34 -7.41
N ARG A 32 8.36 2.72 -8.23
CA ARG A 32 7.72 4.04 -8.21
C ARG A 32 7.09 4.32 -6.85
N TRP A 33 6.26 3.41 -6.36
CA TRP A 33 5.58 3.55 -5.08
C TRP A 33 6.57 3.61 -3.91
N ARG A 34 7.59 2.74 -3.92
CA ARG A 34 8.64 2.78 -2.90
C ARG A 34 9.31 4.16 -2.83
N ARG A 35 9.65 4.77 -3.97
CA ARG A 35 10.23 6.12 -4.00
C ARG A 35 9.26 7.18 -3.48
N GLN A 36 7.99 7.14 -3.90
CA GLN A 36 7.00 8.14 -3.50
C GLN A 36 6.63 8.06 -2.02
N LEU A 37 6.53 6.85 -1.46
CA LEU A 37 6.28 6.62 -0.04
C LEU A 37 7.45 7.14 0.81
N LEU A 38 8.68 6.77 0.44
CA LEU A 38 9.88 7.23 1.15
C LEU A 38 10.04 8.75 1.08
N GLY A 39 9.75 9.36 -0.09
CA GLY A 39 9.76 10.83 -0.24
C GLY A 39 8.71 11.55 0.63
N ARG A 40 7.71 10.83 1.14
CA ARG A 40 6.69 11.33 2.07
C ARG A 40 6.95 10.91 3.52
N GLY A 41 8.11 10.31 3.82
CA GLY A 41 8.44 9.80 5.15
C GLY A 41 7.64 8.55 5.56
N ILE A 42 6.97 7.90 4.60
CA ILE A 42 6.26 6.64 4.82
C ILE A 42 7.23 5.51 4.50
N TYR A 43 7.50 4.65 5.47
CA TYR A 43 8.46 3.53 5.33
C TYR A 43 7.69 2.21 5.13
N PRO A 44 7.52 1.74 3.88
CA PRO A 44 6.63 0.63 3.62
C PRO A 44 7.33 -0.72 3.79
N THR A 45 6.61 -1.69 4.36
CA THR A 45 7.07 -3.08 4.42
C THR A 45 6.74 -3.80 3.12
N LEU A 46 7.73 -3.97 2.24
CA LEU A 46 7.62 -4.80 1.03
C LEU A 46 8.00 -6.24 1.35
N ILE A 47 7.02 -7.14 1.37
CA ILE A 47 7.19 -8.54 1.74
C ILE A 47 7.34 -9.40 0.48
N ARG A 48 8.31 -10.32 0.50
CA ARG A 48 8.53 -11.36 -0.51
C ARG A 48 8.58 -12.70 0.21
N TYR A 49 7.69 -13.62 -0.17
CA TYR A 49 7.61 -14.95 0.42
C TYR A 49 7.39 -16.00 -0.66
N PRO A 50 8.01 -17.19 -0.57
CA PRO A 50 7.73 -18.30 -1.49
C PRO A 50 6.23 -18.63 -1.54
N GLY A 51 5.66 -18.70 -2.74
CA GLY A 51 4.21 -18.91 -2.93
C GLY A 51 3.35 -17.65 -2.85
N GLY A 52 3.94 -16.47 -2.57
CA GLY A 52 3.27 -15.17 -2.70
C GLY A 52 3.41 -14.55 -4.09
N PRO A 53 2.88 -13.33 -4.31
CA PRO A 53 3.02 -12.62 -5.58
C PRO A 53 4.50 -12.50 -6.00
N PRO A 54 4.86 -12.75 -7.27
CA PRO A 54 6.26 -12.72 -7.73
C PRO A 54 6.96 -11.37 -7.46
N GLY A 55 6.20 -10.28 -7.55
CA GLY A 55 6.68 -8.92 -7.26
C GLY A 55 6.79 -8.57 -5.77
N GLY A 56 6.24 -9.41 -4.89
CA GLY A 56 5.98 -9.09 -3.50
C GLY A 56 4.72 -8.24 -3.32
N TYR A 57 4.45 -7.81 -2.10
CA TYR A 57 3.33 -6.93 -1.76
C TYR A 57 3.70 -5.99 -0.62
N PHE A 58 3.08 -4.82 -0.59
CA PHE A 58 3.21 -3.87 0.51
C PHE A 58 2.21 -4.22 1.61
N ARG A 59 2.68 -4.20 2.86
CA ARG A 59 1.83 -4.37 4.06
C ARG A 59 1.86 -3.11 4.90
N PHE A 60 0.72 -2.46 5.02
CA PHE A 60 0.51 -1.28 5.87
C PHE A 60 -0.28 -1.66 7.10
N ALA A 61 0.27 -1.40 8.28
CA ALA A 61 -0.45 -1.49 9.55
C ALA A 61 -0.98 -0.09 9.90
N ILE A 62 -2.30 0.05 9.89
CA ILE A 62 -2.99 1.30 10.23
C ILE A 62 -3.31 1.27 11.73
N SER A 63 -3.02 2.35 12.43
CA SER A 63 -3.40 2.55 13.83
C SER A 63 -4.05 3.92 14.01
N SER A 64 -4.63 4.16 15.18
CA SER A 64 -5.13 5.47 15.61
C SER A 64 -4.04 6.54 15.77
N GLU A 65 -2.77 6.13 15.81
CA GLU A 65 -1.62 7.03 15.94
C GLU A 65 -1.28 7.75 14.63
N HIS A 66 -1.74 7.24 13.48
CA HIS A 66 -1.52 7.89 12.20
C HIS A 66 -2.36 9.16 12.09
N ARG A 67 -1.70 10.26 11.74
CA ARG A 67 -2.33 11.53 11.44
C ARG A 67 -3.06 11.45 10.10
N ALA A 68 -4.12 12.25 9.97
CA ALA A 68 -4.88 12.35 8.72
C ALA A 68 -3.99 12.66 7.49
N ALA A 69 -2.95 13.49 7.67
CA ALA A 69 -2.00 13.82 6.60
C ALA A 69 -1.15 12.62 6.13
N GLU A 70 -0.75 11.73 7.04
CA GLU A 70 0.01 10.52 6.72
C GLU A 70 -0.85 9.54 5.93
N LEU A 71 -2.11 9.39 6.35
CA LEU A 71 -3.10 8.58 5.62
C LEU A 71 -3.44 9.18 4.26
N ALA A 72 -3.53 10.50 4.15
CA ALA A 72 -3.76 11.19 2.87
C ALA A 72 -2.58 10.97 1.90
N GLY A 73 -1.34 11.15 2.37
CA GLY A 73 -0.15 10.90 1.56
C GLY A 73 -0.03 9.44 1.10
N LEU A 74 -0.39 8.48 1.95
CA LEU A 74 -0.48 7.08 1.56
C LEU A 74 -1.54 6.86 0.47
N ILE A 75 -2.73 7.43 0.64
CA ILE A 75 -3.82 7.32 -0.35
C ILE A 75 -3.41 7.95 -1.69
N GLU A 76 -2.71 9.08 -1.70
CA GLU A 76 -2.21 9.69 -2.94
C GLU A 76 -1.29 8.75 -3.73
N VAL A 77 -0.36 8.09 -3.04
CA VAL A 77 0.56 7.14 -3.71
C VAL A 77 -0.20 5.94 -4.27
N LEU A 78 -1.18 5.41 -3.52
CA LEU A 78 -1.98 4.26 -3.94
C LEU A 78 -2.96 4.61 -5.08
N ARG A 79 -3.50 5.83 -5.08
CA ARG A 79 -4.38 6.36 -6.15
C ARG A 79 -3.63 6.69 -7.42
N ALA A 80 -2.33 6.95 -7.34
CA ALA A 80 -1.50 7.19 -8.52
C ALA A 80 -1.21 5.91 -9.34
N GLY A 81 -1.99 4.84 -9.16
CA GLY A 81 -1.91 3.65 -9.99
C GLY A 81 -3.27 3.21 -10.49
N PRO A 82 -3.26 2.39 -11.55
CA PRO A 82 -3.18 2.84 -12.96
C PRO A 82 -3.46 4.33 -13.22
#